data_AF-A0A941A4W4-F1
#
_entry.id   AF-A0A941A4W4-F1
#
_cell.length_a   1.000
_cell.length_b   1.000
_cell.length_c   1.000
_cell.angle_alpha   90.00
_cell.angle_beta   90.00
_cell.angle_gamma   90.00
#
_symmetry.space_group_name_H-M   'P 1'
#
loop_
_entity.id
_entity.type
_entity.pdbx_description
1 polymer ?
#
loop_
_entity_poly.entity_id
_entity_poly.type
_entity_poly.pdbx_seq_one_letter_code
_entity_poly.pdbx_strand_id
1 'polypeptide(L)'
;PLADGSNALAYDHAKVLSMNPAESELSLPGWDESYSKEGLRDLLRQYEAVNEEILWGNLANFIAKVIPVAEEAGVKMAIHPDDPPWGIFGLPRIITNEENLNRFLKLYDSPSNGLTFCTGSLGAGVENNLPRMISRFGGEGKIHFAHLRNIKHTGERSFEESAHPSQCGSLDMYEIVKALYDSGFTGYIRPDHGRMIWSETGRYGYGLYDRALGAVYLTGLWEAVSKNCGGEK
;
A
#
# COMPACT_ATOMS: atom_id res chain seq x y z
N PRO A 1 -21.45 3.60 -3.72
CA PRO A 1 -21.46 4.98 -3.18
C PRO A 1 -21.32 4.93 -1.66
N LEU A 2 -20.56 5.86 -1.10
CA LEU A 2 -20.39 6.08 0.33
C LEU A 2 -21.59 6.85 0.91
N ALA A 3 -21.66 6.99 2.23
CA ALA A 3 -22.77 7.64 2.93
C ALA A 3 -22.97 9.11 2.55
N ASP A 4 -21.93 9.80 2.10
CA ASP A 4 -21.96 11.19 1.64
C ASP A 4 -22.24 11.34 0.13
N GLY A 5 -22.55 10.23 -0.56
CA GLY A 5 -22.86 10.20 -1.99
C GLY A 5 -21.63 10.13 -2.91
N SER A 6 -20.42 10.22 -2.38
CA SER A 6 -19.18 10.00 -3.17
C SER A 6 -18.99 8.54 -3.56
N ASN A 7 -18.08 8.25 -4.49
CA ASN A 7 -17.67 6.88 -4.82
C ASN A 7 -16.22 6.62 -4.44
N ALA A 8 -15.91 5.38 -4.08
CA ALA A 8 -14.57 4.96 -3.69
C ALA A 8 -14.34 3.51 -4.12
N LEU A 9 -13.07 3.11 -4.22
CA LEU A 9 -12.72 1.70 -4.41
C LEU A 9 -13.01 0.92 -3.14
N ALA A 10 -13.47 -0.32 -3.28
CA ALA A 10 -13.74 -1.20 -2.15
C ALA A 10 -13.37 -2.64 -2.48
N TYR A 11 -12.93 -3.36 -1.45
CA TYR A 11 -12.67 -4.78 -1.47
C TYR A 11 -13.63 -5.48 -0.51
N ASP A 12 -14.43 -6.40 -1.06
CA ASP A 12 -15.32 -7.29 -0.30
C ASP A 12 -14.84 -8.73 -0.49
N HIS A 13 -14.41 -9.37 0.60
CA HIS A 13 -13.78 -10.69 0.53
C HIS A 13 -14.73 -11.77 0.03
N ALA A 14 -15.97 -11.78 0.52
CA ALA A 14 -16.96 -12.79 0.16
C ALA A 14 -17.32 -12.65 -1.33
N LYS A 15 -17.49 -11.41 -1.80
CA LYS A 15 -17.72 -11.11 -3.20
C LYS A 15 -16.53 -11.57 -4.06
N VAL A 16 -15.30 -11.28 -3.64
CA VAL A 16 -14.08 -11.71 -4.35
C VAL A 16 -13.95 -13.24 -4.37
N LEU A 17 -14.25 -13.96 -3.29
CA LEU A 17 -14.21 -15.42 -3.28
C LEU A 17 -15.32 -16.06 -4.14
N SER A 18 -16.46 -15.39 -4.31
CA SER A 18 -17.53 -15.86 -5.21
C SER A 18 -17.22 -15.68 -6.70
N MET A 19 -16.16 -14.94 -7.02
CA MET A 19 -15.77 -14.61 -8.38
C MET A 19 -14.81 -15.68 -8.94
N ASN A 20 -15.01 -16.07 -10.20
CA ASN A 20 -14.06 -16.93 -10.93
C ASN A 20 -13.26 -16.08 -11.92
N PRO A 21 -12.00 -15.70 -11.62
CA PRO A 21 -11.20 -14.82 -12.49
C PRO A 21 -10.93 -15.41 -13.88
N ALA A 22 -11.12 -16.73 -14.06
CA ALA A 22 -11.01 -17.37 -15.36
C ALA A 22 -12.31 -17.33 -16.18
N GLU A 23 -13.49 -17.09 -15.61
CA GLU A 23 -14.78 -17.23 -16.32
C GLU A 23 -15.69 -16.02 -16.25
N SER A 24 -15.55 -15.17 -15.23
CA SER A 24 -16.42 -14.02 -15.07
C SER A 24 -16.02 -12.85 -15.95
N GLU A 25 -17.00 -12.03 -16.32
CA GLU A 25 -16.79 -10.67 -16.84
C GLU A 25 -16.36 -9.72 -15.71
N LEU A 26 -15.36 -10.11 -14.93
CA LEU A 26 -14.85 -9.28 -13.86
C LEU A 26 -14.33 -7.98 -14.42
N SER A 27 -14.79 -6.89 -13.80
CA SER A 27 -14.01 -5.68 -13.77
C SER A 27 -13.33 -5.57 -12.39
N LEU A 28 -12.07 -5.96 -12.30
CA LEU A 28 -11.21 -5.71 -11.14
C LEU A 28 -10.32 -4.49 -11.42
N PRO A 29 -10.53 -3.35 -10.73
CA PRO A 29 -9.71 -2.16 -10.88
C PRO A 29 -8.21 -2.50 -10.79
N GLY A 30 -7.46 -2.20 -11.86
CA GLY A 30 -6.04 -2.52 -12.01
C GLY A 30 -5.73 -3.79 -12.80
N TRP A 31 -6.57 -4.83 -12.76
CA TRP A 31 -6.35 -6.07 -13.52
C TRP A 31 -6.91 -5.97 -14.95
N ASP A 32 -8.13 -5.42 -15.12
CA ASP A 32 -8.70 -5.26 -16.47
C ASP A 32 -8.03 -4.16 -17.29
N GLU A 33 -7.37 -3.22 -16.61
CA GLU A 33 -6.54 -2.20 -17.25
C GLU A 33 -5.21 -2.81 -17.75
N SER A 34 -4.80 -3.95 -17.21
CA SER A 34 -3.46 -4.54 -17.43
C SER A 34 -3.48 -5.80 -18.31
N TYR A 35 -4.60 -6.52 -18.42
CA TYR A 35 -4.66 -7.82 -19.11
C TYR A 35 -5.93 -8.01 -19.93
N SER A 36 -5.80 -8.70 -21.07
CA SER A 36 -6.95 -9.32 -21.75
C SER A 36 -7.45 -10.54 -20.96
N LYS A 37 -8.70 -10.98 -21.17
CA LYS A 37 -9.25 -12.19 -20.52
C LYS A 37 -8.38 -13.43 -20.77
N GLU A 38 -7.89 -13.60 -22.00
CA GLU A 38 -7.02 -14.71 -22.38
C GLU A 38 -5.64 -14.61 -21.71
N GLY A 39 -5.04 -13.41 -21.71
CA GLY A 39 -3.77 -13.16 -21.05
C GLY A 39 -3.85 -13.41 -19.54
N LEU A 40 -4.96 -13.06 -18.90
CA LEU A 40 -5.20 -13.33 -17.49
C LEU A 40 -5.26 -14.84 -17.20
N ARG A 41 -5.96 -15.63 -18.03
CA ARG A 41 -6.02 -17.10 -17.87
C ARG A 41 -4.64 -17.74 -17.98
N ASP A 42 -3.85 -17.34 -18.97
CA ASP A 42 -2.51 -17.89 -19.15
C ASP A 42 -1.56 -17.47 -18.04
N LEU A 43 -1.70 -16.24 -17.51
CA LEU A 43 -0.96 -15.78 -16.33
C LEU A 43 -1.33 -16.62 -15.10
N LEU A 44 -2.62 -16.85 -14.84
CA LEU A 44 -3.07 -17.69 -13.72
C LEU A 44 -2.50 -19.11 -13.81
N ARG A 45 -2.46 -19.71 -15.02
CA ARG A 45 -1.82 -21.01 -15.23
C ARG A 45 -0.32 -21.01 -14.94
N GLN A 46 0.41 -19.96 -15.33
CA GLN A 46 1.84 -19.86 -15.04
C GLN A 46 2.13 -19.78 -13.54
N TYR A 47 1.22 -19.19 -12.76
CA TYR A 47 1.34 -19.05 -11.32
C TYR A 47 0.72 -20.21 -10.53
N GLU A 48 0.06 -21.18 -11.17
CA GLU A 48 -0.61 -22.31 -10.50
C GLU A 48 0.38 -23.17 -9.67
N ALA A 49 1.62 -23.31 -10.16
CA ALA A 49 2.67 -24.04 -9.47
C ALA A 49 3.53 -23.16 -8.53
N VAL A 50 3.24 -21.85 -8.44
CA VAL A 50 4.03 -20.90 -7.66
C VAL A 50 3.38 -20.73 -6.28
N ASN A 51 3.98 -21.33 -5.25
CA ASN A 51 3.62 -21.06 -3.87
C ASN A 51 4.45 -19.89 -3.29
N GLU A 52 4.19 -19.52 -2.02
CA GLU A 52 4.89 -18.41 -1.36
C GLU A 52 6.41 -18.57 -1.33
N GLU A 53 6.93 -19.76 -1.06
CA GLU A 53 8.38 -20.00 -0.98
C GLU A 53 9.06 -19.93 -2.35
N ILE A 54 8.40 -20.41 -3.41
CA ILE A 54 8.87 -20.23 -4.78
C ILE A 54 8.86 -18.74 -5.13
N LEU A 55 7.81 -17.99 -4.76
CA LEU A 55 7.73 -16.56 -5.00
C LEU A 55 8.82 -15.78 -4.23
N TRP A 56 9.11 -16.16 -2.99
CA TRP A 56 10.23 -15.64 -2.21
C TRP A 56 11.58 -15.91 -2.88
N GLY A 57 11.80 -17.13 -3.39
CA GLY A 57 13.00 -17.48 -4.15
C GLY A 57 13.16 -16.65 -5.42
N ASN A 58 12.07 -16.42 -6.15
CA ASN A 58 12.04 -15.57 -7.33
C ASN A 58 12.36 -14.11 -6.98
N LEU A 59 11.77 -13.57 -5.91
CA LEU A 59 12.05 -12.22 -5.43
C LEU A 59 13.49 -12.07 -4.97
N ALA A 60 14.04 -13.04 -4.23
CA ALA A 60 15.44 -13.05 -3.81
C ALA A 60 16.39 -13.00 -5.02
N ASN A 61 16.11 -13.79 -6.06
CA ASN A 61 16.88 -13.79 -7.30
C ASN A 61 16.84 -12.44 -8.02
N PHE A 62 15.69 -11.75 -8.02
CA PHE A 62 15.54 -10.41 -8.60
C PHE A 62 16.31 -9.36 -7.79
N ILE A 63 16.11 -9.34 -6.47
CA ILE A 63 16.72 -8.38 -5.54
C ILE A 63 18.24 -8.47 -5.57
N ALA A 64 18.80 -9.69 -5.56
CA ALA A 64 20.25 -9.91 -5.63
C ALA A 64 20.90 -9.37 -6.91
N LYS A 65 20.13 -9.17 -7.99
CA LYS A 65 20.62 -8.60 -9.26
C LYS A 65 20.39 -7.09 -9.36
N VAL A 66 19.27 -6.59 -8.85
CA VAL A 66 18.85 -5.19 -9.06
C VAL A 66 19.40 -4.25 -7.99
N ILE A 67 19.45 -4.67 -6.72
CA ILE A 67 19.89 -3.80 -5.63
C ILE A 67 21.36 -3.34 -5.78
N PRO A 68 22.34 -4.18 -6.16
CA PRO A 68 23.71 -3.72 -6.37
C PRO A 68 23.80 -2.60 -7.41
N VAL A 69 23.05 -2.71 -8.50
CA VAL A 69 23.01 -1.70 -9.58
C VAL A 69 22.33 -0.42 -9.11
N ALA A 70 21.24 -0.54 -8.34
CA ALA A 70 20.58 0.61 -7.74
C ALA A 70 21.52 1.37 -6.78
N GLU A 71 22.29 0.64 -5.98
CA GLU A 71 23.27 1.22 -5.06
C GLU A 71 24.41 1.93 -5.79
N GLU A 72 24.99 1.32 -6.84
CA GLU A 72 25.99 1.96 -7.70
C GLU A 72 25.47 3.25 -8.34
N ALA A 73 24.20 3.28 -8.74
CA ALA A 73 23.54 4.44 -9.32
C ALA A 73 23.05 5.48 -8.29
N GLY A 74 23.20 5.22 -6.98
CA GLY A 74 22.68 6.09 -5.91
C GLY A 74 21.14 6.12 -5.83
N VAL A 75 20.46 5.10 -6.36
CA VAL A 75 19.01 4.95 -6.37
C VAL A 75 18.55 4.14 -5.16
N LYS A 76 17.53 4.64 -4.46
CA LYS A 76 16.83 3.93 -3.38
C LYS A 76 15.59 3.22 -3.95
N MET A 77 15.60 1.88 -3.94
CA MET A 77 14.44 1.07 -4.33
C MET A 77 13.46 0.97 -3.17
N ALA A 78 12.15 0.92 -3.47
CA ALA A 78 11.09 0.96 -2.47
C ALA A 78 9.96 0.00 -2.85
N ILE A 79 9.99 -1.26 -2.37
CA ILE A 79 8.93 -2.23 -2.68
C ILE A 79 7.59 -1.81 -2.08
N HIS A 80 6.51 -1.92 -2.85
CA HIS A 80 5.15 -1.62 -2.36
C HIS A 80 4.55 -2.87 -1.69
N PRO A 81 3.78 -2.72 -0.59
CA PRO A 81 3.03 -3.82 -0.01
C PRO A 81 1.95 -4.34 -0.97
N ASP A 82 1.58 -5.60 -0.75
CA ASP A 82 0.45 -6.22 -1.41
C ASP A 82 -0.87 -5.53 -1.02
N ASP A 83 -1.80 -5.38 -1.98
CA ASP A 83 -3.09 -4.70 -1.79
C ASP A 83 -4.27 -5.51 -2.40
N PRO A 84 -5.08 -6.21 -1.60
CA PRO A 84 -4.98 -6.33 -0.14
C PRO A 84 -3.73 -7.12 0.34
N PRO A 85 -3.34 -7.00 1.62
CA PRO A 85 -2.17 -7.68 2.18
C PRO A 85 -2.48 -9.16 2.54
N TRP A 86 -3.14 -9.89 1.65
CA TRP A 86 -3.39 -11.33 1.78
C TRP A 86 -3.62 -11.98 0.41
N GLY A 87 -3.40 -13.30 0.33
CA GLY A 87 -3.65 -14.08 -0.87
C GLY A 87 -5.11 -14.02 -1.34
N ILE A 88 -5.31 -13.96 -2.65
CA ILE A 88 -6.63 -13.98 -3.31
C ILE A 88 -6.56 -14.98 -4.47
N PHE A 89 -7.68 -15.65 -4.77
CA PHE A 89 -7.77 -16.61 -5.88
C PHE A 89 -6.71 -17.73 -5.86
N GLY A 90 -6.23 -18.11 -4.68
CA GLY A 90 -5.16 -19.12 -4.52
C GLY A 90 -3.76 -18.63 -4.92
N LEU A 91 -3.59 -17.35 -5.26
CA LEU A 91 -2.29 -16.76 -5.59
C LEU A 91 -1.57 -16.31 -4.32
N PRO A 92 -0.27 -16.62 -4.17
CA PRO A 92 0.52 -16.18 -3.03
C PRO A 92 0.75 -14.68 -3.04
N ARG A 93 0.86 -14.09 -1.83
CA ARG A 93 1.24 -12.69 -1.59
C ARG A 93 2.20 -12.66 -0.41
N ILE A 94 3.32 -11.95 -0.56
CA ILE A 94 4.48 -12.10 0.33
C ILE A 94 4.98 -10.79 0.93
N ILE A 95 4.41 -9.63 0.57
CA ILE A 95 4.75 -8.31 1.13
C ILE A 95 3.52 -7.78 1.88
N THR A 96 3.12 -8.48 2.93
CA THR A 96 1.79 -8.32 3.55
C THR A 96 1.79 -7.80 4.99
N ASN A 97 2.80 -8.16 5.79
CA ASN A 97 2.85 -7.85 7.22
C ASN A 97 4.28 -7.59 7.68
N GLU A 98 4.45 -7.21 8.94
CA GLU A 98 5.77 -6.89 9.49
C GLU A 98 6.82 -8.00 9.34
N GLU A 99 6.45 -9.26 9.60
CA GLU A 99 7.37 -10.40 9.50
C GLU A 99 7.91 -10.53 8.07
N ASN A 100 7.00 -10.41 7.10
CA ASN A 100 7.29 -10.46 5.68
C ASN A 100 8.12 -9.26 5.20
N LEU A 101 7.83 -8.04 5.66
CA LEU A 101 8.66 -6.86 5.36
C LEU A 101 10.09 -7.04 5.90
N ASN A 102 10.22 -7.57 7.11
CA ASN A 102 11.52 -7.88 7.70
C ASN A 102 12.26 -9.00 6.93
N ARG A 103 11.55 -10.04 6.46
CA ARG A 103 12.13 -11.08 5.60
C ARG A 103 12.63 -10.50 4.28
N PHE A 104 11.85 -9.62 3.65
CA PHE A 104 12.23 -8.92 2.42
C PHE A 104 13.50 -8.08 2.60
N LEU A 105 13.57 -7.26 3.66
CA LEU A 105 14.74 -6.41 3.93
C LEU A 105 16.01 -7.23 4.14
N LYS A 106 15.89 -8.46 4.67
CA LYS A 106 17.00 -9.41 4.85
C LYS A 106 17.43 -10.15 3.58
N LEU A 107 16.68 -10.07 2.49
CA LEU A 107 17.10 -10.67 1.21
C LEU A 107 18.40 -10.04 0.69
N TYR A 108 18.61 -8.76 0.96
CA TYR A 108 19.82 -8.04 0.61
C TYR A 108 19.99 -6.82 1.52
N ASP A 109 20.98 -6.85 2.41
CA ASP A 109 21.24 -5.75 3.33
C ASP A 109 22.00 -4.61 2.63
N SER A 110 21.24 -3.62 2.17
CA SER A 110 21.74 -2.43 1.48
C SER A 110 20.89 -1.21 1.84
N PRO A 111 21.46 0.01 1.86
CA PRO A 111 20.69 1.24 1.98
C PRO A 111 19.79 1.51 0.75
N SER A 112 20.01 0.81 -0.36
CA SER A 112 19.17 0.91 -1.56
C SER A 112 18.01 -0.09 -1.57
N ASN A 113 17.98 -1.06 -0.65
CA ASN A 113 16.86 -1.99 -0.48
C ASN A 113 15.91 -1.51 0.62
N GLY A 114 14.78 -0.95 0.25
CA GLY A 114 13.80 -0.43 1.21
C GLY A 114 12.35 -0.58 0.77
N LEU A 115 11.49 0.12 1.51
CA LEU A 115 10.04 -0.03 1.49
C LEU A 115 9.37 1.24 1.00
N THR A 116 8.34 1.08 0.16
CA THR A 116 7.25 2.04 0.09
C THR A 116 6.27 1.68 1.20
N PHE A 117 6.13 2.52 2.22
CA PHE A 117 5.18 2.29 3.31
C PHE A 117 3.79 2.81 2.90
N CYS A 118 2.92 1.93 2.40
CA CYS A 118 1.54 2.27 2.08
C CYS A 118 0.61 1.94 3.25
N THR A 119 0.08 2.98 3.88
CA THR A 119 -0.77 2.84 5.08
C THR A 119 -2.10 2.20 4.76
N GLY A 120 -2.69 2.46 3.60
CA GLY A 120 -3.96 1.85 3.25
C GLY A 120 -3.84 0.38 2.88
N SER A 121 -2.75 -0.03 2.22
CA SER A 121 -2.53 -1.44 1.86
C SER A 121 -2.19 -2.24 3.11
N LEU A 122 -1.17 -1.85 3.87
CA LEU A 122 -0.81 -2.54 5.13
C LEU A 122 -1.94 -2.45 6.16
N GLY A 123 -2.61 -1.30 6.24
CA GLY A 123 -3.70 -1.05 7.19
C GLY A 123 -5.00 -1.80 6.89
N ALA A 124 -5.15 -2.35 5.68
CA ALA A 124 -6.24 -3.28 5.41
C ALA A 124 -6.11 -4.57 6.24
N GLY A 125 -4.87 -5.00 6.57
CA GLY A 125 -4.61 -6.07 7.54
C GLY A 125 -4.74 -5.54 8.96
N VAL A 126 -5.82 -5.90 9.65
CA VAL A 126 -6.17 -5.40 11.00
C VAL A 126 -5.12 -5.73 12.07
N GLU A 127 -4.29 -6.75 11.82
CA GLU A 127 -3.18 -7.18 12.65
C GLU A 127 -1.93 -6.29 12.52
N ASN A 128 -1.82 -5.48 11.46
CA ASN A 128 -0.67 -4.63 11.22
C ASN A 128 -0.73 -3.35 12.08
N ASN A 129 0.17 -3.24 13.05
CA ASN A 129 0.34 -2.00 13.81
C ASN A 129 1.23 -1.01 13.05
N LEU A 130 0.59 -0.13 12.27
CA LEU A 130 1.31 0.78 11.36
C LEU A 130 2.28 1.73 12.09
N PRO A 131 1.92 2.45 13.17
CA PRO A 131 2.86 3.32 13.87
C PRO A 131 4.10 2.56 14.37
N ARG A 132 3.92 1.37 14.96
CA ARG A 132 5.03 0.53 15.44
C ARG A 132 5.94 0.09 14.29
N MET A 133 5.36 -0.35 13.18
CA MET A 133 6.11 -0.75 11.98
C MET A 133 6.90 0.42 11.39
N ILE A 134 6.30 1.62 11.36
CA ILE A 134 6.96 2.86 10.92
C ILE A 134 8.12 3.20 11.85
N SER A 135 7.91 3.22 13.17
CA SER A 135 8.98 3.53 14.12
C SER A 135 10.18 2.58 13.97
N ARG A 136 9.90 1.29 13.73
CA ARG A 136 10.93 0.28 13.49
C ARG A 136 11.64 0.50 12.16
N PHE A 137 10.95 0.33 11.03
CA PHE A 137 11.59 0.34 9.71
C PHE A 137 12.05 1.74 9.29
N GLY A 138 11.35 2.78 9.73
CA GLY A 138 11.77 4.17 9.56
C GLY A 138 13.04 4.48 10.37
N GLY A 139 13.11 4.03 11.63
CA GLY A 139 14.31 4.19 12.46
C GLY A 139 15.53 3.41 11.97
N GLU A 140 15.30 2.29 11.27
CA GLU A 140 16.31 1.54 10.52
C GLU A 140 16.70 2.21 9.18
N GLY A 141 16.05 3.31 8.80
CA GLY A 141 16.29 4.02 7.53
C GLY A 141 15.80 3.27 6.29
N LYS A 142 14.92 2.27 6.45
CA LYS A 142 14.45 1.36 5.39
C LYS A 142 13.15 1.81 4.72
N ILE A 143 12.47 2.85 5.22
CA ILE A 143 11.33 3.46 4.52
C ILE A 143 11.87 4.53 3.58
N HIS A 144 11.69 4.35 2.28
CA HIS A 144 12.21 5.26 1.24
C HIS A 144 11.12 6.13 0.62
N PHE A 145 9.86 5.67 0.70
CA PHE A 145 8.70 6.36 0.15
C PHE A 145 7.47 6.04 1.00
N ALA A 146 6.51 6.96 1.13
CA ALA A 146 5.30 6.72 1.89
C ALA A 146 4.04 7.10 1.10
N HIS A 147 3.08 6.17 1.07
CA HIS A 147 1.73 6.41 0.60
C HIS A 147 0.83 6.54 1.83
N LEU A 148 0.32 7.74 2.10
CA LEU A 148 -0.53 8.02 3.24
C LEU A 148 -1.98 8.19 2.78
N ARG A 149 -2.65 7.06 2.55
CA ARG A 149 -4.11 6.99 2.35
C ARG A 149 -4.78 6.35 3.55
N ASN A 150 -6.08 6.59 3.68
CA ASN A 150 -6.91 5.99 4.73
C ASN A 150 -7.94 5.03 4.11
N ILE A 151 -8.27 4.00 4.85
CA ILE A 151 -9.29 3.01 4.50
C ILE A 151 -10.24 2.87 5.68
N LYS A 152 -11.46 2.46 5.40
CA LYS A 152 -12.43 2.07 6.41
C LYS A 152 -12.63 0.57 6.35
N HIS A 153 -12.40 -0.12 7.47
CA HIS A 153 -12.73 -1.54 7.59
C HIS A 153 -14.26 -1.70 7.56
N THR A 154 -14.72 -2.59 6.68
CA THR A 154 -16.13 -2.95 6.52
C THR A 154 -16.40 -4.42 6.87
N GLY A 155 -15.35 -5.19 7.17
CA GLY A 155 -15.39 -6.58 7.65
C GLY A 155 -13.97 -7.11 7.91
N GLU A 156 -13.85 -8.37 8.35
CA GLU A 156 -12.56 -8.98 8.75
C GLU A 156 -11.49 -8.92 7.65
N ARG A 157 -11.88 -9.11 6.39
CA ARG A 157 -11.01 -8.96 5.21
C ARG A 157 -11.66 -8.03 4.20
N SER A 158 -12.32 -6.98 4.65
CA SER A 158 -13.08 -6.10 3.76
C SER A 158 -12.91 -4.65 4.16
N PHE A 159 -12.73 -3.80 3.16
CA PHE A 159 -12.50 -2.38 3.37
C PHE A 159 -12.91 -1.56 2.15
N GLU A 160 -13.08 -0.27 2.37
CA GLU A 160 -13.25 0.73 1.31
C GLU A 160 -12.22 1.86 1.50
N GLU A 161 -11.78 2.45 0.40
CA GLU A 161 -11.01 3.70 0.44
C GLU A 161 -11.88 4.79 1.07
N SER A 162 -11.29 5.60 1.94
CA SER A 162 -11.99 6.70 2.61
C SER A 162 -11.34 8.04 2.31
N ALA A 163 -11.96 9.12 2.78
CA ALA A 163 -11.24 10.40 2.89
C ALA A 163 -10.03 10.22 3.81
N HIS A 164 -8.96 10.99 3.60
CA HIS A 164 -7.73 10.93 4.38
C HIS A 164 -7.91 11.17 5.89
N PRO A 165 -8.76 12.09 6.38
CA PRO A 165 -8.89 12.36 7.80
C PRO A 165 -9.18 11.10 8.64
N SER A 166 -8.56 10.97 9.81
CA SER A 166 -8.67 9.76 10.66
C SER A 166 -10.12 9.38 10.95
N GLN A 167 -10.97 10.37 11.23
CA GLN A 167 -12.40 10.19 11.53
C GLN A 167 -13.24 9.61 10.36
N CYS A 168 -12.72 9.66 9.13
CA CYS A 168 -13.42 9.16 7.95
C CYS A 168 -13.10 7.69 7.67
N GLY A 169 -11.99 7.18 8.19
CA GLY A 169 -11.53 5.81 8.01
C GLY A 169 -11.32 5.10 9.34
N SER A 170 -10.45 4.10 9.31
CA SER A 170 -10.10 3.22 10.43
C SER A 170 -8.65 3.39 10.87
N LEU A 171 -7.84 4.15 10.13
CA LEU A 171 -6.44 4.40 10.46
C LEU A 171 -6.28 5.75 11.17
N ASP A 172 -5.46 5.76 12.23
CA ASP A 172 -5.08 7.00 12.91
C ASP A 172 -3.93 7.67 12.15
N MET A 173 -4.31 8.60 11.26
CA MET A 173 -3.34 9.33 10.46
C MET A 173 -2.45 10.26 11.27
N TYR A 174 -2.87 10.72 12.46
CA TYR A 174 -2.00 11.53 13.32
C TYR A 174 -0.86 10.68 13.85
N GLU A 175 -1.16 9.51 14.42
CA GLU A 175 -0.14 8.60 14.96
C GLU A 175 0.80 8.07 13.86
N ILE A 176 0.29 7.84 12.66
CA ILE A 176 1.08 7.46 11.48
C ILE A 176 2.06 8.57 11.08
N VAL A 177 1.58 9.81 10.93
CA VAL A 177 2.43 10.96 10.56
C VAL A 177 3.45 11.23 11.66
N LYS A 178 3.03 11.14 12.92
CA LYS A 178 3.91 11.28 14.08
C LYS A 178 5.01 10.22 14.08
N ALA A 179 4.67 8.95 13.83
CA ALA A 179 5.66 7.88 13.76
C ALA A 179 6.69 8.10 12.65
N LEU A 180 6.27 8.59 11.47
CA LEU A 180 7.18 8.93 10.37
C LEU A 180 8.11 10.09 10.74
N TYR A 181 7.56 11.14 11.33
CA TYR A 181 8.35 12.28 11.78
C TYR A 181 9.37 11.88 12.86
N ASP A 182 8.93 11.13 13.87
CA ASP A 182 9.79 10.67 14.97
C ASP A 182 10.88 9.71 14.50
N SER A 183 10.63 8.93 13.43
CA SER A 183 11.64 8.05 12.83
C SER A 183 12.70 8.81 12.02
N GLY A 184 12.57 10.13 11.86
CA GLY A 184 13.48 10.94 11.04
C GLY A 184 13.27 10.75 9.54
N PHE A 185 12.06 10.39 9.11
CA PHE A 185 11.77 10.19 7.69
C PHE A 185 11.88 11.51 6.91
N THR A 186 12.77 11.54 5.91
CA THR A 186 12.98 12.70 5.01
C THR A 186 12.61 12.39 3.55
N GLY A 187 11.93 11.27 3.31
CA GLY A 187 11.52 10.85 1.97
C GLY A 187 10.25 11.55 1.49
N TYR A 188 9.78 11.17 0.30
CA TYR A 188 8.54 11.72 -0.25
C TYR A 188 7.30 11.07 0.37
N ILE A 189 6.27 11.88 0.58
CA ILE A 189 4.93 11.45 0.99
C ILE A 189 3.96 11.74 -0.16
N ARG A 190 3.12 10.76 -0.51
CA ARG A 190 2.01 10.93 -1.45
C ARG A 190 0.69 10.60 -0.75
N PRO A 191 -0.40 11.38 -0.95
CA PRO A 191 -1.72 11.07 -0.39
C PRO A 191 -2.38 9.82 -1.00
N ASP A 192 -1.79 9.29 -2.08
CA ASP A 192 -2.23 8.10 -2.79
C ASP A 192 -3.66 8.19 -3.35
N HIS A 193 -4.60 7.35 -2.91
CA HIS A 193 -5.98 7.35 -3.41
C HIS A 193 -6.86 8.36 -2.67
N GLY A 194 -7.84 8.91 -3.39
CA GLY A 194 -8.95 9.70 -2.85
C GLY A 194 -10.29 9.24 -3.42
N ARG A 195 -11.39 9.66 -2.79
CA ARG A 195 -12.75 9.39 -3.28
C ARG A 195 -13.01 10.19 -4.55
N MET A 196 -13.96 9.71 -5.35
CA MET A 196 -14.52 10.44 -6.49
C MET A 196 -15.57 11.44 -5.98
N ILE A 197 -15.21 12.72 -5.93
CA ILE A 197 -16.04 13.81 -5.44
C ILE A 197 -16.32 14.85 -6.53
N TRP A 198 -17.32 15.70 -6.30
CA TRP A 198 -17.67 16.84 -7.17
C TRP A 198 -17.88 16.45 -8.65
N SER A 199 -18.50 15.29 -8.86
CA SER A 199 -18.79 14.73 -10.19
C SER A 199 -17.55 14.49 -11.05
N GLU A 200 -16.37 14.35 -10.43
CA GLU A 200 -15.15 14.04 -11.17
C GLU A 200 -15.23 12.66 -11.85
N THR A 201 -14.62 12.57 -13.03
CA THR A 201 -14.59 11.35 -13.85
C THR A 201 -13.15 10.93 -14.11
N GLY A 202 -12.95 9.69 -14.53
CA GLY A 202 -11.63 9.12 -14.79
C GLY A 202 -11.37 7.91 -13.90
N ARG A 203 -10.09 7.63 -13.65
CA ARG A 203 -9.66 6.46 -12.89
C ARG A 203 -9.99 6.63 -11.41
N TYR A 204 -10.75 5.69 -10.86
CA TYR A 204 -11.09 5.65 -9.43
C TYR A 204 -9.83 5.73 -8.56
N GLY A 205 -9.89 6.50 -7.48
CA GLY A 205 -8.73 6.73 -6.61
C GLY A 205 -7.80 7.84 -7.11
N TYR A 206 -7.76 8.12 -8.41
CA TYR A 206 -6.76 9.01 -9.03
C TYR A 206 -7.31 10.36 -9.50
N GLY A 207 -8.55 10.70 -9.13
CA GLY A 207 -9.11 12.05 -9.30
C GLY A 207 -8.25 13.14 -8.66
N LEU A 208 -8.43 14.39 -9.09
CA LEU A 208 -7.62 15.51 -8.59
C LEU A 208 -8.06 15.90 -7.18
N TYR A 209 -9.37 15.89 -6.92
CA TYR A 209 -9.95 16.68 -5.83
C TYR A 209 -9.66 16.11 -4.45
N ASP A 210 -10.13 14.91 -4.14
CA ASP A 210 -9.97 14.34 -2.80
C ASP A 210 -8.50 13.99 -2.50
N ARG A 211 -7.68 13.75 -3.53
CA ARG A 211 -6.22 13.62 -3.40
C ARG A 211 -5.54 14.94 -3.01
N ALA A 212 -5.96 16.07 -3.59
CA ALA A 212 -5.45 17.38 -3.20
C ALA A 212 -5.88 17.76 -1.78
N LEU A 213 -7.13 17.47 -1.40
CA LEU A 213 -7.60 17.64 -0.02
C LEU A 213 -6.78 16.79 0.96
N GLY A 214 -6.49 15.54 0.60
CA GLY A 214 -5.60 14.66 1.35
C GLY A 214 -4.19 15.22 1.52
N ALA A 215 -3.59 15.74 0.44
CA ALA A 215 -2.26 16.34 0.50
C ALA A 215 -2.20 17.51 1.50
N VAL A 216 -3.16 18.43 1.44
CA VAL A 216 -3.20 19.58 2.35
C VAL A 216 -3.46 19.15 3.80
N TYR A 217 -4.33 18.16 4.02
CA TYR A 217 -4.55 17.58 5.34
C TYR A 217 -3.26 16.99 5.93
N LEU A 218 -2.50 16.21 5.15
CA LEU A 218 -1.24 15.61 5.58
C LEU A 218 -0.17 16.66 5.88
N THR A 219 -0.07 17.73 5.07
CA THR A 219 0.82 18.86 5.35
C THR A 219 0.47 19.53 6.68
N GLY A 220 -0.82 19.73 6.96
CA GLY A 220 -1.29 20.28 8.24
C GLY A 220 -0.97 19.38 9.43
N LEU A 221 -1.15 18.06 9.29
CA LEU A 221 -0.74 17.10 10.31
C LEU A 221 0.77 17.14 10.56
N TRP A 222 1.58 17.16 9.50
CA TRP A 222 3.04 17.23 9.59
C TRP A 222 3.50 18.48 10.33
N GLU A 223 2.92 19.65 9.99
CA GLU A 223 3.20 20.92 10.68
C GLU A 223 2.83 20.86 12.17
N ALA A 224 1.66 20.30 12.51
CA ALA A 224 1.23 20.17 13.89
C ALA A 224 2.16 19.25 14.70
N VAL A 225 2.56 18.11 14.11
CA VAL A 225 3.50 17.16 14.73
C VAL A 225 4.86 17.81 14.97
N SER A 226 5.42 18.51 13.97
CA SER A 226 6.74 19.14 14.10
C SER A 226 6.78 20.22 15.19
N LYS A 227 5.72 21.03 15.30
CA LYS A 227 5.58 22.04 16.36
C LYS A 227 5.45 21.43 17.74
N ASN A 228 4.73 20.32 17.86
CA ASN A 228 4.54 19.64 19.15
C ASN A 228 5.79 18.88 19.63
N CYS A 229 6.68 18.49 18.72
CA CYS A 229 7.90 17.72 19.04
C CYS A 229 9.18 18.56 19.17
N GLY A 230 9.08 19.90 19.14
CA GLY A 230 10.20 20.81 19.44
C GLY A 230 10.83 21.56 18.26
N GLY A 231 10.17 21.64 17.10
CA GLY A 231 10.65 22.37 15.91
C GLY A 231 11.30 21.47 14.85
N GLU A 232 11.58 22.02 13.66
CA GLU A 232 12.10 21.27 12.49
C GLU A 232 13.31 20.40 12.83
N LYS A 233 13.26 19.12 12.42
CA LYS A 233 14.39 18.16 12.45
C LYS A 233 14.88 17.94 11.04
#